data_AF-A0A5B8RG10-F1
#
_entry.id   AF-A0A5B8RG10-F1
#
_cell.length_a   1.000
_cell.length_b   1.000
_cell.length_c   1.000
_cell.angle_alpha   90.00
_cell.angle_beta   90.00
_cell.angle_gamma   90.00
#
_symmetry.space_group_name_H-M   'P 1'
#
loop_
_entity.id
_entity.type
_entity.pdbx_description
1 polymer ?
#
loop_
_entity_poly.entity_id
_entity_poly.type
_entity_poly.pdbx_seq_one_letter_code
_entity_poly.pdbx_strand_id
1 'polypeptide(L)' 'MVLPNPELTNLMIQRATKSLAIGDLAEVCLSWLKRPPKKTPAMFHMQDDRGERFEMQLASLRLEGAW' A
#
# COMPACT_ATOMS: atom_id res chain seq x y z
N MET A 1 5.83 -4.54 -26.04
CA MET A 1 4.43 -5.01 -25.88
C MET A 1 4.39 -5.92 -24.67
N VAL A 2 3.73 -5.52 -23.60
CA VAL A 2 3.57 -6.37 -22.41
C VAL A 2 2.40 -7.31 -22.69
N LEU A 3 2.66 -8.61 -22.78
CA LEU A 3 1.62 -9.61 -22.92
C LEU A 3 1.15 -10.04 -21.52
N PRO A 4 -0.16 -10.01 -21.23
CA PRO A 4 -0.67 -10.42 -19.92
C PRO A 4 -0.44 -11.92 -19.70
N ASN A 5 -0.11 -12.29 -18.46
CA ASN A 5 -0.02 -13.69 -18.01
C ASN A 5 -1.09 -13.93 -16.92
N PRO A 6 -2.29 -14.39 -17.30
CA PRO A 6 -3.40 -14.53 -16.36
C PRO A 6 -3.16 -15.64 -15.33
N GLU A 7 -2.49 -16.73 -15.70
CA GLU A 7 -2.19 -17.84 -14.79
C GLU A 7 -1.29 -17.37 -13.64
N LEU A 8 -0.22 -16.66 -13.96
CA LEU A 8 0.69 -16.10 -12.97
C LEU A 8 -0.01 -15.04 -12.11
N THR A 9 -0.81 -14.18 -12.74
CA THR A 9 -1.56 -13.13 -12.02
C THR A 9 -2.50 -13.75 -10.99
N ASN A 10 -3.26 -14.80 -11.37
CA ASN A 10 -4.17 -15.51 -10.48
C ASN A 10 -3.43 -16.18 -9.32
N LEU A 11 -2.29 -16.83 -9.59
CA LEU A 11 -1.45 -17.43 -8.55
C LEU A 11 -0.96 -16.37 -7.54
N MET A 12 -0.56 -15.19 -8.01
CA MET A 12 -0.10 -14.11 -7.14
C MET A 12 -1.23 -13.52 -6.30
N ILE A 13 -2.41 -13.31 -6.91
CA ILE A 13 -3.61 -12.85 -6.18
C ILE A 13 -3.96 -13.85 -5.07
N GLN A 14 -4.01 -15.15 -5.37
CA GLN A 14 -4.32 -16.17 -4.37
C GLN A 14 -3.31 -16.22 -3.21
N ARG A 15 -2.04 -15.91 -3.47
CA ARG A 15 -1.02 -15.79 -2.41
C ARG A 15 -1.24 -14.55 -1.58
N ALA A 16 -1.53 -13.42 -2.22
CA ALA A 16 -1.76 -12.15 -1.55
C ALA A 16 -3.01 -12.19 -0.65
N THR A 17 -4.13 -12.74 -1.14
CA THR A 17 -5.40 -12.77 -0.39
C THR A 17 -5.39 -13.71 0.82
N LYS A 18 -4.42 -14.62 0.91
CA LYS A 18 -4.22 -15.45 2.10
C LYS A 18 -3.51 -14.72 3.25
N SER A 19 -2.97 -13.53 3.01
CA SER A 19 -2.29 -12.72 4.02
C SER A 19 -3.22 -11.64 4.56
N LEU A 20 -3.61 -11.75 5.83
CA LEU A 20 -4.39 -10.72 6.52
C LEU A 20 -3.65 -9.37 6.56
N ALA A 21 -2.33 -9.41 6.77
CA ALA A 21 -1.49 -8.21 6.79
C ALA A 21 -1.55 -7.39 5.48
N ILE A 22 -1.77 -8.03 4.32
CA ILE A 22 -1.95 -7.32 3.05
C ILE A 22 -3.28 -6.57 3.02
N GLY A 23 -4.34 -7.16 3.60
CA GLY A 23 -5.64 -6.51 3.76
C GLY A 23 -5.54 -5.28 4.66
N ASP A 24 -4.97 -5.46 5.86
CA ASP A 24 -4.80 -4.37 6.83
C ASP A 24 -3.96 -3.23 6.25
N LEU A 25 -2.85 -3.56 5.56
CA LEU A 25 -2.02 -2.57 4.89
C LEU A 25 -2.78 -1.82 3.80
N ALA A 26 -3.63 -2.51 3.02
CA ALA A 26 -4.45 -1.87 1.99
C ALA A 26 -5.45 -0.88 2.61
N GLU A 27 -6.10 -1.24 3.71
CA GLU A 27 -7.02 -0.36 4.44
C GLU A 27 -6.30 0.87 5.01
N VAL A 28 -5.12 0.67 5.62
CA VAL A 28 -4.29 1.79 6.12
C VAL A 28 -3.91 2.72 4.97
N CYS A 29 -3.44 2.20 3.83
CA CYS A 29 -3.10 3.01 2.66
C CYS A 29 -4.30 3.84 2.15
N LEU A 30 -5.48 3.22 2.04
CA LEU A 30 -6.71 3.87 1.57
C LEU A 30 -7.19 4.95 2.54
N SER A 31 -7.11 4.70 3.84
CA SER A 31 -7.53 5.67 4.87
C SER A 31 -6.58 6.87 4.95
N TRP A 32 -5.29 6.63 4.72
CA TRP A 32 -4.25 7.64 4.81
C TRP A 32 -4.21 8.56 3.59
N LEU A 33 -4.35 8.01 2.38
CA LEU A 33 -4.31 8.77 1.14
C LEU A 33 -5.41 9.84 1.10
N LYS A 34 -5.02 11.11 0.97
CA LYS A 34 -5.95 12.21 0.74
C LYS A 34 -5.81 12.71 -0.69
N ARG A 35 -6.96 12.89 -1.37
CA ARG A 35 -6.98 13.54 -2.68
C ARG A 35 -6.58 15.01 -2.52
N PRO A 36 -5.73 15.55 -3.42
CA PRO A 36 -5.45 16.98 -3.47
C PRO A 36 -6.73 17.82 -3.48
N PRO A 37 -6.76 18.99 -2.83
CA PRO A 37 -5.63 19.72 -2.26
C PRO A 37 -5.27 19.32 -0.81
N LYS A 38 -5.96 18.33 -0.23
CA LYS A 38 -5.70 17.89 1.15
C LYS A 38 -4.31 17.26 1.23
N LYS A 39 -3.51 17.70 2.19
CA LYS A 39 -2.18 17.13 2.45
C LYS A 39 -2.32 15.74 3.07
N THR A 40 -1.64 14.76 2.52
CA THR A 40 -1.44 13.46 3.15
C THR A 40 -0.37 13.63 4.24
N PRO A 41 -0.62 13.19 5.49
CA PRO A 41 0.38 13.25 6.55
C PRO A 41 1.68 12.55 6.14
N ALA A 42 2.84 13.09 6.51
CA ALA A 42 4.13 12.47 6.16
C ALA A 42 4.43 11.20 6.97
N MET A 43 3.71 10.99 8.07
CA MET A 43 3.88 9.86 8.97
C MET A 43 2.51 9.26 9.29
N PHE A 44 2.46 7.95 9.47
CA PHE A 44 1.28 7.23 9.96
C PHE A 44 1.72 6.08 10.87
N HIS A 45 0.81 5.65 11.73
CA HIS A 45 1.04 4.52 12.62
C HIS A 45 0.29 3.30 12.09
N MET A 46 0.91 2.15 12.19
CA MET A 46 0.30 0.85 11.95
C MET A 46 0.43 0.01 13.21
N GLN A 47 -0.52 -0.88 13.45
CA GLN A 47 -0.45 -1.84 14.54
C GLN A 47 -0.54 -3.24 13.94
N ASP A 48 0.31 -4.16 14.38
CA ASP A 48 0.23 -5.55 13.95
C ASP A 48 -0.78 -6.37 14.78
N ASP A 49 -0.89 -7.65 14.44
CA ASP A 49 -1.77 -8.62 15.09
C ASP A 49 -1.38 -8.94 16.54
N ARG A 50 -0.16 -8.56 16.97
CA ARG A 50 0.34 -8.71 18.34
C ARG A 50 0.11 -7.47 19.19
N GLY A 51 -0.35 -6.38 18.57
CA GLY A 51 -0.56 -5.10 19.22
C GLY A 51 0.67 -4.19 19.19
N GLU A 52 1.75 -4.58 18.53
CA GLU A 52 2.95 -3.77 18.37
C GLU A 52 2.69 -2.64 17.37
N ARG A 53 3.11 -1.43 17.73
CA ARG A 53 2.90 -0.24 16.91
C ARG A 53 4.17 0.15 16.17
N PHE A 54 4.02 0.39 14.88
CA PHE A 54 5.08 0.82 13.97
C PHE A 54 4.77 2.21 13.44
N GLU A 55 5.79 3.07 13.43
CA GLU A 55 5.72 4.36 12.75
C GLU A 55 6.27 4.20 11.33
N MET A 56 5.51 4.69 10.36
CA MET A 56 5.84 4.61 8.94
C MET A 56 5.94 6.04 8.39
N GLN A 57 7.02 6.33 7.67
CA GLN A 57 7.29 7.64 7.09
C GLN A 57 7.25 7.58 5.56
N LEU A 58 6.65 8.59 4.93
CA LEU A 58 6.74 8.78 3.47
C LEU A 58 8.19 8.99 3.05
N ALA A 59 8.59 8.32 1.98
CA ALA A 59 9.84 8.63 1.31
C ALA A 59 9.83 10.10 0.85
N SER A 60 10.88 10.84 1.19
CA SER A 60 11.05 12.23 0.76
C SER A 60 11.62 12.27 -0.66
N LEU A 61 10.74 12.02 -1.63
CA LEU A 61 11.08 12.02 -3.06
C LEU A 61 10.36 13.17 -3.76
N ARG A 62 11.09 13.89 -4.62
CA ARG A 62 10.50 14.87 -5.54
C ARG A 62 10.08 14.13 -6.81
N LEU A 63 8.77 14.06 -7.06
CA LEU A 63 8.19 13.41 -8.23
C LEU A 63 7.75 14.48 -9.25
N GLU A 64 8.32 14.45 -10.45
CA GLU A 64 7.99 15.36 -11.56
C GLU A 64 7.98 14.60 -12.89
N GLY A 65 7.10 15.01 -13.82
CA GLY A 65 6.97 14.41 -15.15
C GLY A 65 5.78 13.46 -15.33
N ALA A 66 5.67 12.89 -16.53
CA ALA A 66 4.71 11.86 -16.92
C ALA A 66 5.39 10.88 -17.89
N TRP A 67 4.99 9.60 -17.82
CA TRP A 67 5.47 8.54 -18.73
C TRP A 67 4.84 8.66 -20.13
#